data_AF-A0A7Y2WX13-F1
#
_entry.id   AF-A0A7Y2WX13-F1
#
_cell.length_a   1.000
_cell.length_b   1.000
_cell.length_c   1.000
_cell.angle_alpha   90.00
_cell.angle_beta   90.00
_cell.angle_gamma   90.00
#
_symmetry.space_group_name_H-M   'P 1'
#
loop_
_entity.id
_entity.type
_entity.pdbx_description
1 polymer ?
#
loop_
_entity_poly.entity_id
_entity_poly.type
_entity_poly.pdbx_seq_one_letter_code
_entity_poly.pdbx_strand_id
1 'polypeptide(L)'
;MQLLRFSGRLLQFLMIGLMGVVFLGVGVFLGVFASRDASAEADRIEGMAPLSLVAFEDSPSGRAALIEGSLSPRNPARFRDFVAYTREEYHGNDSDGDADWREDERVTPPLLVDLDGGTAQIGNDSYRISTPHASWQEGNVLFWNGLTGEGTKRYAGLVVGPPMLAVGVIQAGPEGNELQADLVFGGTREAYIASQRGSARILPFMGMIFGGVGALLLGIGVRTLLRR
;
A
#
# COMPACT_ATOMS: atom_id res chain seq x y z
N MET A 1 34.39 -19.25 -42.15
CA MET A 1 33.02 -19.02 -41.64
C MET A 1 32.63 -19.84 -40.40
N GLN A 2 33.55 -20.49 -39.67
CA GLN A 2 33.20 -21.23 -38.44
C GLN A 2 33.37 -20.43 -37.13
N LEU A 3 34.16 -19.34 -37.13
CA LEU A 3 34.42 -18.51 -35.93
C LEU A 3 33.19 -17.70 -35.47
N LEU A 4 32.25 -17.36 -36.35
CA LEU A 4 31.04 -16.62 -36.00
C LEU A 4 29.98 -17.46 -35.25
N ARG A 5 29.94 -18.79 -35.45
CA ARG A 5 28.96 -19.68 -34.78
C ARG A 5 29.31 -20.02 -33.32
N PHE A 6 30.58 -19.86 -32.92
CA PHE A 6 30.99 -20.15 -31.54
C PHE A 6 30.55 -19.05 -30.55
N SER A 7 30.46 -17.80 -31.02
CA SER A 7 30.05 -16.65 -30.21
C SER A 7 28.58 -16.72 -29.75
N GLY A 8 27.68 -17.21 -30.62
CA GLY A 8 26.24 -17.20 -30.35
C GLY A 8 25.81 -18.10 -29.19
N ARG A 9 26.41 -19.29 -29.05
CA ARG A 9 26.06 -20.21 -27.95
C ARG A 9 26.59 -19.73 -26.60
N LEU A 10 27.80 -19.16 -26.57
CA LEU A 10 28.37 -18.59 -25.35
C LEU A 10 27.51 -17.41 -24.87
N LEU A 11 27.13 -16.51 -25.78
CA LEU A 11 26.25 -15.39 -25.49
C LEU A 11 24.89 -15.86 -24.94
N GLN A 12 24.30 -16.89 -25.55
CA GLN A 12 23.03 -17.46 -25.08
C GLN A 12 23.13 -18.00 -23.64
N PHE A 13 24.23 -18.67 -23.27
CA PHE A 13 24.43 -19.13 -21.88
C PHE A 13 24.60 -17.97 -20.91
N LEU A 14 25.36 -16.96 -21.31
CA LEU A 14 25.59 -15.77 -20.50
C LEU A 14 24.26 -15.05 -20.23
N MET A 15 23.38 -14.95 -21.24
CA MET A 15 22.05 -14.39 -21.08
C MET A 15 21.14 -15.24 -20.18
N ILE A 16 21.09 -16.57 -20.36
CA ILE A 16 20.26 -17.45 -19.51
C ILE A 16 20.74 -17.43 -18.06
N GLY A 17 22.05 -17.47 -17.84
CA GLY A 17 22.65 -17.38 -16.52
C GLY A 17 22.35 -16.04 -15.85
N LEU A 18 22.53 -14.92 -16.57
CA LEU A 18 22.21 -13.59 -16.08
C LEU A 18 20.72 -13.47 -15.71
N MET A 19 19.83 -13.95 -16.57
CA MET A 19 18.39 -13.93 -16.29
C MET A 19 18.04 -14.80 -15.08
N GLY A 20 18.67 -15.98 -14.94
CA GLY A 20 18.52 -16.82 -13.76
C GLY A 20 18.94 -16.13 -12.46
N VAL A 21 20.07 -15.40 -12.47
CA VAL A 21 20.52 -14.60 -11.32
C VAL A 21 19.54 -13.46 -11.00
N VAL A 22 19.06 -12.74 -12.02
CA VAL A 22 18.09 -11.65 -11.83
C VAL A 22 16.79 -12.18 -11.22
N PHE A 23 16.21 -13.24 -11.78
CA PHE A 23 14.98 -13.85 -11.26
C PHE A 23 15.14 -14.38 -9.84
N LEU A 24 16.29 -15.01 -9.55
CA LEU A 24 16.59 -15.48 -8.20
C LEU A 24 16.76 -14.31 -7.22
N GLY A 25 17.43 -13.23 -7.64
CA GLY A 25 17.58 -12.00 -6.86
C GLY A 25 16.24 -11.35 -6.54
N VAL A 26 15.36 -11.19 -7.55
CA VAL A 26 14.00 -10.66 -7.37
C VAL A 26 13.18 -11.58 -6.46
N GLY A 27 13.24 -12.90 -6.65
CA GLY A 27 12.54 -13.87 -5.82
C GLY A 27 12.95 -13.82 -4.35
N VAL A 28 14.27 -13.74 -4.08
CA VAL A 28 14.80 -13.55 -2.72
C VAL A 28 14.39 -12.19 -2.16
N PHE A 29 14.46 -11.13 -2.96
CA PHE A 29 14.09 -9.78 -2.53
C PHE A 29 12.61 -9.71 -2.10
N LEU A 30 11.69 -10.15 -2.97
CA LEU A 30 10.25 -10.16 -2.69
C LEU A 30 9.89 -11.12 -1.55
N GLY A 31 10.51 -12.30 -1.52
CA GLY A 31 10.20 -13.33 -0.52
C GLY A 31 10.71 -12.99 0.88
N VAL A 32 11.86 -12.32 1.00
CA VAL A 32 12.51 -12.07 2.30
C VAL A 32 12.30 -10.63 2.77
N PHE A 33 12.56 -9.63 1.95
CA PHE A 33 12.56 -8.24 2.40
C PHE A 33 11.15 -7.66 2.46
N ALA A 34 10.38 -7.74 1.36
CA ALA A 34 9.02 -7.20 1.35
C ALA A 34 8.10 -7.89 2.37
N SER A 35 8.27 -9.21 2.56
CA SER A 35 7.51 -9.94 3.59
C SER A 35 7.91 -9.50 5.01
N ARG A 36 9.19 -9.23 5.27
CA ARG A 36 9.66 -8.79 6.60
C ARG A 36 9.15 -7.40 6.94
N ASP A 37 9.16 -6.47 5.99
CA ASP A 37 8.70 -5.10 6.23
C ASP A 37 7.20 -5.08 6.58
N ALA A 38 6.38 -5.84 5.84
CA ALA A 38 4.95 -5.98 6.13
C ALA A 38 4.69 -6.63 7.51
N SER A 39 5.48 -7.66 7.89
CA SER A 39 5.38 -8.28 9.21
C SER A 39 5.84 -7.35 10.33
N ALA A 40 6.94 -6.63 10.16
CA ALA A 40 7.46 -5.69 11.16
C ALA A 40 6.47 -4.56 11.44
N GLU A 41 5.78 -4.07 10.41
CA GLU A 41 4.73 -3.07 10.56
C GLU A 41 3.51 -3.61 11.31
N ALA A 42 3.08 -4.83 10.97
CA ALA A 42 2.00 -5.51 11.68
C ALA A 42 2.35 -5.75 13.15
N ASP A 43 3.55 -6.23 13.45
CA ASP A 43 4.04 -6.49 14.82
C ASP A 43 4.14 -5.18 15.62
N ARG A 44 4.58 -4.09 14.97
CA ARG A 44 4.61 -2.75 15.57
C ARG A 44 3.22 -2.30 16.02
N ILE A 45 2.22 -2.44 15.15
CA ILE A 45 0.82 -2.08 15.45
C ILE A 45 0.19 -3.08 16.43
N GLU A 46 0.56 -4.35 16.39
CA GLU A 46 0.14 -5.37 17.35
C GLU A 46 0.66 -5.09 18.76
N GLY A 47 1.81 -4.41 18.90
CA GLY A 47 2.31 -3.91 20.18
C GLY A 47 1.63 -2.63 20.68
N MET A 48 0.92 -1.90 19.80
CA MET A 48 0.24 -0.65 20.16
C MET A 48 -1.21 -0.93 20.53
N ALA A 49 -1.58 -0.65 21.78
CA ALA A 49 -2.98 -0.61 22.21
C ALA A 49 -3.61 0.72 21.78
N PRO A 50 -4.86 0.74 21.27
CA PRO A 50 -5.58 1.98 21.02
C PRO A 50 -5.63 2.85 22.27
N LEU A 51 -5.26 4.12 22.14
CA LEU A 51 -5.36 5.08 23.22
C LEU A 51 -6.82 5.50 23.41
N SER A 52 -7.26 5.54 24.68
CA SER A 52 -8.47 6.27 25.05
C SER A 52 -8.24 7.78 24.91
N LEU A 53 -9.31 8.57 24.89
CA LEU A 53 -9.19 10.03 24.80
C LEU A 53 -8.32 10.61 25.94
N VAL A 54 -8.57 10.18 27.18
CA VAL A 54 -7.78 10.66 28.35
C VAL A 54 -6.30 10.33 28.18
N ALA A 55 -5.98 9.09 27.75
CA ALA A 55 -4.59 8.70 27.52
C ALA A 55 -3.95 9.46 26.34
N PHE A 56 -4.75 9.84 25.34
CA PHE A 56 -4.32 10.66 24.21
C PHE A 56 -4.03 12.11 24.64
N GLU A 57 -4.89 12.72 25.44
CA GLU A 57 -4.72 14.09 25.98
C GLU A 57 -3.52 14.20 26.93
N ASP A 58 -3.30 13.19 27.78
CA ASP A 58 -2.18 13.17 28.74
C ASP A 58 -0.84 12.72 28.13
N SER A 59 -0.84 12.28 26.86
CA SER A 59 0.37 11.76 26.24
C SER A 59 1.37 12.87 25.90
N PRO A 60 2.68 12.62 26.09
CA PRO A 60 3.71 13.58 25.70
C PRO A 60 3.81 13.67 24.17
N SER A 61 4.12 14.87 23.66
CA SER A 61 4.47 15.06 22.26
C SER A 61 5.68 14.19 21.86
N GLY A 62 5.69 13.73 20.61
CA GLY A 62 6.71 12.83 20.07
C GLY A 62 6.43 11.34 20.34
N ARG A 63 5.39 11.00 21.11
CA ARG A 63 4.99 9.62 21.36
C ARG A 63 4.27 9.02 20.15
N ALA A 64 4.72 7.85 19.71
CA ALA A 64 3.96 7.03 18.76
C ALA A 64 2.63 6.59 19.37
N ALA A 65 1.55 6.75 18.62
CA ALA A 65 0.20 6.53 19.09
C ALA A 65 -0.67 5.89 18.00
N LEU A 66 -1.67 5.18 18.49
CA LEU A 66 -2.72 4.55 17.69
C LEU A 66 -4.04 4.93 18.34
N ILE A 67 -4.97 5.45 17.55
CA ILE A 67 -6.33 5.72 17.97
C ILE A 67 -7.28 4.90 17.10
N GLU A 68 -8.33 4.38 17.72
CA GLU A 68 -9.41 3.66 17.05
C GLU A 68 -10.73 4.30 17.46
N GLY A 69 -11.56 4.64 16.49
CA GLY A 69 -12.80 5.37 16.71
C GLY A 69 -13.63 5.47 15.44
N SER A 70 -14.55 6.44 15.37
CA SER A 70 -15.29 6.73 14.15
C SER A 70 -15.10 8.19 13.73
N LEU A 71 -15.19 8.47 12.44
CA LEU A 71 -15.06 9.85 11.97
C LEU A 71 -16.27 10.67 12.42
N SER A 72 -16.00 11.79 13.07
CA SER A 72 -17.03 12.66 13.61
C SER A 72 -17.94 13.22 12.51
N PRO A 73 -19.26 13.32 12.71
CA PRO A 73 -20.16 13.97 11.77
C PRO A 73 -19.89 15.47 11.60
N ARG A 74 -19.03 16.05 12.44
CA ARG A 74 -18.55 17.43 12.32
C ARG A 74 -17.53 17.62 11.19
N ASN A 75 -16.97 16.53 10.66
CA ASN A 75 -16.10 16.62 9.49
C ASN A 75 -16.93 16.98 8.24
N PRO A 76 -16.58 18.05 7.50
CA PRO A 76 -17.29 18.38 6.29
C PRO A 76 -16.99 17.35 5.20
N ALA A 77 -18.03 16.93 4.48
CA ALA A 77 -17.84 16.16 3.27
C ALA A 77 -17.12 16.99 2.20
N ARG A 78 -16.15 16.39 1.52
CA ARG A 78 -15.35 17.00 0.45
C ARG A 78 -15.87 16.63 -0.92
N PHE A 79 -16.29 15.38 -1.09
CA PHE A 79 -16.93 14.91 -2.31
C PHE A 79 -17.95 13.84 -1.95
N ARG A 80 -19.22 14.02 -2.35
CA ARG A 80 -20.33 13.15 -1.93
C ARG A 80 -20.35 12.98 -0.41
N ASP A 81 -20.16 11.75 0.09
CA ASP A 81 -20.11 11.42 1.51
C ASP A 81 -18.67 11.23 2.04
N PHE A 82 -17.65 11.42 1.18
CA PHE A 82 -16.26 11.27 1.55
C PHE A 82 -15.75 12.53 2.28
N VAL A 83 -15.17 12.34 3.46
CA VAL A 83 -14.49 13.42 4.20
C VAL A 83 -12.99 13.51 3.86
N ALA A 84 -12.41 12.38 3.44
CA ALA A 84 -11.07 12.27 2.89
C ALA A 84 -11.07 11.21 1.80
N TYR A 85 -10.38 11.43 0.68
CA TYR A 85 -10.36 10.49 -0.43
C TYR A 85 -9.09 10.59 -1.28
N THR A 86 -8.85 9.54 -2.04
CA THR A 86 -7.95 9.52 -3.20
C THR A 86 -8.81 9.35 -4.45
N ARG A 87 -8.52 10.12 -5.49
CA ARG A 87 -9.13 10.02 -6.81
C ARG A 87 -8.11 9.45 -7.78
N GLU A 88 -8.57 8.49 -8.57
CA GLU A 88 -7.80 7.91 -9.64
C GLU A 88 -8.56 8.09 -10.95
N GLU A 89 -7.82 8.31 -12.02
CA GLU A 89 -8.34 8.45 -13.38
C GLU A 89 -7.86 7.28 -14.24
N TYR A 90 -8.76 6.77 -15.07
CA TYR A 90 -8.48 5.69 -16.01
C TYR A 90 -7.79 6.22 -17.27
N HIS A 91 -6.60 5.70 -17.59
CA HIS A 91 -5.72 6.14 -18.68
C HIS A 91 -5.65 5.13 -19.83
N GLY A 92 -6.71 4.33 -20.00
CA GLY A 92 -6.73 3.23 -20.97
C GLY A 92 -6.25 1.92 -20.36
N ASN A 93 -5.87 0.98 -21.22
CA ASN A 93 -5.24 -0.25 -20.79
C ASN A 93 -3.72 -0.15 -20.91
N ASP A 94 -3.01 -0.78 -19.99
CA ASP A 94 -1.57 -0.95 -20.07
C ASP A 94 -1.16 -1.98 -21.15
N SER A 95 0.13 -2.30 -21.22
CA SER A 95 0.66 -3.25 -22.22
C SER A 95 0.12 -4.67 -22.06
N ASP A 96 -0.36 -5.02 -20.87
CA ASP A 96 -0.87 -6.35 -20.54
C ASP A 96 -2.40 -6.44 -20.71
N GLY A 97 -3.03 -5.31 -21.03
CA GLY A 97 -4.48 -5.20 -21.23
C GLY A 97 -5.25 -4.90 -19.95
N ASP A 98 -4.55 -4.65 -18.84
CA ASP A 98 -5.15 -4.29 -17.57
C ASP A 98 -5.45 -2.80 -17.51
N ALA A 99 -6.47 -2.42 -16.75
CA ALA A 99 -6.88 -1.03 -16.65
C ALA A 99 -5.79 -0.19 -15.94
N ASP A 100 -5.25 0.81 -16.64
CA ASP A 100 -4.27 1.74 -16.10
C ASP A 100 -5.00 2.84 -15.30
N TRP A 101 -4.93 2.74 -13.98
CA TRP A 101 -5.48 3.74 -13.06
C TRP A 101 -4.35 4.54 -12.45
N ARG A 102 -4.47 5.87 -12.51
CA ARG A 102 -3.46 6.79 -11.98
C ARG A 102 -4.08 7.73 -10.97
N GLU A 103 -3.48 7.84 -9.80
CA GLU A 103 -3.86 8.84 -8.81
C GLU A 103 -3.63 10.24 -9.40
N ASP A 104 -4.68 11.05 -9.46
CA ASP A 104 -4.65 12.41 -10.01
C ASP A 104 -5.00 13.47 -8.96
N GLU A 105 -5.65 13.08 -7.87
CA GLU A 105 -5.99 13.97 -6.75
C GLU A 105 -6.04 13.21 -5.42
N ARG A 106 -5.56 13.86 -4.36
CA ARG A 106 -5.70 13.39 -2.99
C ARG A 106 -6.19 14.53 -2.10
N VAL A 107 -7.24 14.24 -1.33
CA VAL A 107 -7.84 15.18 -0.38
C VAL A 107 -7.89 14.51 0.99
N THR A 108 -6.97 14.92 1.85
CA THR A 108 -6.76 14.35 3.19
C THR A 108 -6.73 15.49 4.21
N PRO A 109 -7.84 16.16 4.52
CA PRO A 109 -7.83 17.29 5.46
C PRO A 109 -7.58 16.81 6.90
N PRO A 110 -7.26 17.70 7.84
CA PRO A 110 -7.36 17.39 9.28
C PRO A 110 -8.73 16.80 9.60
N LEU A 111 -8.76 15.76 10.46
CA LEU A 111 -9.96 14.99 10.76
C LEU A 111 -10.26 14.99 12.26
N LEU A 112 -11.54 15.04 12.59
CA LEU A 112 -12.05 14.80 13.93
C LEU A 112 -12.49 13.34 14.08
N VAL A 113 -11.96 12.64 15.08
CA VAL A 113 -12.24 11.24 15.36
C VAL A 113 -12.95 11.15 16.70
N ASP A 114 -14.18 10.64 16.70
CA ASP A 114 -14.93 10.37 17.91
C ASP A 114 -14.38 9.08 18.56
N LEU A 115 -13.89 9.25 19.79
CA LEU A 115 -13.40 8.21 20.68
C LEU A 115 -14.37 8.06 21.86
N ASP A 116 -14.20 7.01 22.65
CA ASP A 116 -14.91 6.89 23.93
C ASP A 116 -14.50 8.05 24.85
N GLY A 117 -15.47 8.94 25.14
CA GLY A 117 -15.29 10.09 26.02
C GLY A 117 -15.15 11.44 25.33
N GLY A 118 -15.08 11.51 23.99
CA GLY A 118 -15.02 12.78 23.26
C GLY A 118 -14.39 12.66 21.89
N THR A 119 -13.70 13.71 21.43
CA THR A 119 -13.18 13.76 20.05
C THR A 119 -11.69 14.07 20.08
N ALA A 120 -10.89 13.26 19.40
CA ALA A 120 -9.48 13.52 19.10
C ALA A 120 -9.33 14.13 17.70
N GLN A 121 -8.25 14.89 17.50
CA GLN A 121 -7.95 15.51 16.20
C GLN A 121 -6.75 14.83 15.54
N ILE A 122 -6.89 14.54 14.25
CA ILE A 122 -5.77 14.30 13.32
C ILE A 122 -5.40 15.66 12.73
N GLY A 123 -4.19 16.13 13.01
CA GLY A 123 -3.79 17.52 12.78
C GLY A 123 -3.22 17.80 11.40
N ASN A 124 -2.70 16.78 10.72
CA ASN A 124 -2.03 16.92 9.42
C ASN A 124 -2.93 16.57 8.24
N ASP A 125 -2.46 16.94 7.05
CA ASP A 125 -3.08 16.63 5.77
C ASP A 125 -2.27 15.65 4.90
N SER A 126 -1.17 15.13 5.43
CA SER A 126 -0.19 14.33 4.70
C SER A 126 -0.32 12.81 4.91
N TYR A 127 -1.34 12.37 5.64
CA TYR A 127 -1.56 10.96 5.94
C TYR A 127 -1.99 10.16 4.70
N ARG A 128 -1.71 8.85 4.71
CA ARG A 128 -2.13 7.94 3.64
C ARG A 128 -3.36 7.13 4.05
N ILE A 129 -4.30 6.94 3.13
CA ILE A 129 -5.45 6.05 3.31
C ILE A 129 -5.03 4.65 2.87
N SER A 130 -4.84 3.73 3.82
CA SER A 130 -4.40 2.36 3.50
C SER A 130 -5.55 1.47 3.03
N THR A 131 -6.75 1.67 3.55
CA THR A 131 -7.97 0.96 3.11
C THR A 131 -9.14 1.92 3.26
N PRO A 132 -9.92 2.15 2.21
CA PRO A 132 -11.07 3.05 2.26
C PRO A 132 -12.28 2.39 2.95
N HIS A 133 -13.20 3.19 3.47
CA HIS A 133 -14.53 2.70 3.88
C HIS A 133 -15.41 2.37 2.67
N ALA A 134 -15.31 3.20 1.63
CA ALA A 134 -16.13 3.08 0.45
C ALA A 134 -15.36 3.49 -0.81
N SER A 135 -15.84 3.01 -1.95
CA SER A 135 -15.37 3.40 -3.27
C SER A 135 -16.56 3.78 -4.15
N TRP A 136 -16.37 4.78 -5.01
CA TRP A 136 -17.36 5.21 -6.00
C TRP A 136 -16.68 5.42 -7.36
N GLN A 137 -17.34 5.03 -8.44
CA GLN A 137 -16.85 5.21 -9.81
C GLN A 137 -17.85 5.99 -10.64
N GLU A 138 -17.34 6.84 -11.52
CA GLU A 138 -18.12 7.54 -12.52
C GLU A 138 -18.61 6.57 -13.61
N GLY A 139 -19.89 6.20 -13.55
CA GLY A 139 -20.49 5.30 -14.51
C GLY A 139 -19.92 3.87 -14.47
N ASN A 140 -20.50 3.02 -15.32
CA ASN A 140 -20.18 1.59 -15.37
C ASN A 140 -19.31 1.20 -16.58
N VAL A 141 -19.02 2.15 -17.46
CA VAL A 141 -18.25 1.93 -18.70
C VAL A 141 -16.98 2.76 -18.62
N LEU A 142 -15.84 2.10 -18.71
CA LEU A 142 -14.54 2.76 -18.73
C LEU A 142 -14.34 3.45 -20.07
N PHE A 143 -13.99 4.74 -20.03
CA PHE A 143 -13.66 5.53 -21.19
C PHE A 143 -12.38 6.32 -20.94
N TRP A 144 -11.57 6.44 -21.98
CA TRP A 144 -10.40 7.31 -22.02
C TRP A 144 -10.46 8.15 -23.29
N ASN A 145 -10.43 9.47 -23.13
CA ASN A 145 -10.34 10.40 -24.23
C ASN A 145 -8.90 10.88 -24.39
N GLY A 146 -8.14 10.22 -25.26
CA GLY A 146 -6.74 10.59 -25.53
C GLY A 146 -6.55 11.97 -26.15
N LEU A 147 -7.61 12.65 -26.62
CA LEU A 147 -7.52 14.02 -27.14
C LEU A 147 -7.62 15.06 -26.02
N THR A 148 -8.50 14.86 -25.04
CA THR A 148 -8.67 15.79 -23.90
C THR A 148 -7.79 15.41 -22.70
N GLY A 149 -7.32 14.17 -22.65
CA GLY A 149 -6.62 13.62 -21.49
C GLY A 149 -7.55 13.32 -20.32
N GLU A 150 -8.85 13.16 -20.58
CA GLU A 150 -9.85 12.87 -19.55
C GLU A 150 -10.28 11.41 -19.58
N GLY A 151 -10.34 10.80 -18.41
CA GLY A 151 -10.75 9.43 -18.21
C GLY A 151 -11.91 9.27 -17.24
N THR A 152 -12.43 8.05 -17.16
CA THR A 152 -13.32 7.65 -16.08
C THR A 152 -12.63 7.84 -14.73
N LYS A 153 -13.33 8.45 -13.77
CA LYS A 153 -12.80 8.70 -12.42
C LYS A 153 -13.35 7.70 -11.43
N ARG A 154 -12.51 7.25 -10.51
CA ARG A 154 -12.92 6.51 -9.32
C ARG A 154 -12.35 7.16 -8.07
N TYR A 155 -13.09 7.02 -6.99
CA TYR A 155 -12.83 7.66 -5.70
C TYR A 155 -12.83 6.56 -4.65
N ALA A 156 -11.86 6.59 -3.77
CA ALA A 156 -11.75 5.69 -2.63
C ALA A 156 -11.42 6.51 -1.40
N GLY A 157 -12.22 6.38 -0.33
CA GLY A 157 -12.07 7.28 0.79
C GLY A 157 -12.73 6.84 2.09
N LEU A 158 -12.64 7.74 3.05
CA LEU A 158 -13.22 7.61 4.39
C LEU A 158 -14.55 8.35 4.43
N VAL A 159 -15.52 7.73 5.09
CA VAL A 159 -16.87 8.28 5.35
C VAL A 159 -17.15 8.30 6.85
N VAL A 160 -18.07 9.17 7.28
CA VAL A 160 -18.53 9.29 8.68
C VAL A 160 -19.27 8.03 9.13
N GLY A 161 -19.03 7.59 10.37
CA GLY A 161 -19.77 6.50 11.02
C GLY A 161 -19.02 5.17 11.19
N PRO A 162 -18.52 4.51 10.13
CA PRO A 162 -17.76 3.27 10.27
C PRO A 162 -16.49 3.44 11.11
N PRO A 163 -16.03 2.36 11.77
CA PRO A 163 -14.81 2.38 12.57
C PRO A 163 -13.59 2.62 11.69
N MET A 164 -12.64 3.38 12.22
CA MET A 164 -11.36 3.67 11.60
C MET A 164 -10.22 3.60 12.61
N LEU A 165 -9.03 3.36 12.09
CA LEU A 165 -7.78 3.30 12.81
C LEU A 165 -6.83 4.37 12.27
N ALA A 166 -6.23 5.17 13.14
CA ALA A 166 -5.14 6.06 12.74
C ALA A 166 -3.89 5.80 13.57
N VAL A 167 -2.75 5.81 12.88
CA VAL A 167 -1.43 5.58 13.47
C VAL A 167 -0.54 6.76 13.12
N GLY A 168 0.20 7.24 14.12
CA GLY A 168 1.07 8.38 13.94
C GLY A 168 1.80 8.78 15.21
N VAL A 169 2.14 10.06 15.31
CA VAL A 169 2.86 10.63 16.44
C VAL A 169 2.05 11.76 17.05
N ILE A 170 1.97 11.81 18.38
CA ILE A 170 1.27 12.89 19.09
C ILE A 170 2.10 14.16 19.02
N GLN A 171 1.44 15.28 18.75
CA GLN A 171 2.03 16.61 18.78
C GLN A 171 1.07 17.58 19.49
N ALA A 172 1.63 18.55 20.23
CA ALA A 172 0.83 19.64 20.77
C ALA A 172 0.31 20.53 19.64
N GLY A 173 -1.01 20.66 19.55
CA GLY A 173 -1.74 21.57 18.68
C GLY A 173 -2.37 22.75 19.43
N PRO A 174 -3.12 23.62 18.74
CA PRO A 174 -3.72 24.82 19.33
C PRO A 174 -4.80 24.53 20.38
N GLU A 175 -5.55 23.44 20.24
CA GLU A 175 -6.67 23.08 21.12
C GLU A 175 -6.36 21.92 22.08
N GLY A 176 -5.14 21.36 22.00
CA GLY A 176 -4.74 20.20 22.78
C GLY A 176 -3.78 19.31 21.99
N ASN A 177 -3.67 18.05 22.37
CA ASN A 177 -2.90 17.08 21.59
C ASN A 177 -3.61 16.76 20.26
N GLU A 178 -2.82 16.65 19.21
CA GLU A 178 -3.25 16.21 17.88
C GLU A 178 -2.40 15.03 17.43
N LEU A 179 -2.99 14.13 16.64
CA LEU A 179 -2.28 13.04 16.00
C LEU A 179 -1.75 13.52 14.65
N GLN A 180 -0.43 13.52 14.49
CA GLN A 180 0.21 13.61 13.18
C GLN A 180 0.20 12.21 12.57
N ALA A 181 -0.84 11.91 11.81
CA ALA A 181 -1.07 10.58 11.27
C ALA A 181 -0.14 10.29 10.08
N ASP A 182 0.50 9.13 10.09
CA ASP A 182 1.20 8.60 8.92
C ASP A 182 0.24 7.79 8.04
N LEU A 183 -0.72 7.14 8.69
CA LEU A 183 -1.62 6.18 8.09
C LEU A 183 -2.99 6.25 8.76
N VAL A 184 -4.02 6.23 7.92
CA VAL A 184 -5.42 6.04 8.32
C VAL A 184 -5.97 4.82 7.58
N PHE A 185 -6.64 3.95 8.32
CA PHE A 185 -7.22 2.72 7.82
C PHE A 185 -8.70 2.69 8.14
N GLY A 186 -9.51 2.40 7.12
CA GLY A 186 -10.94 2.24 7.25
C GLY A 186 -11.31 0.86 7.81
N GLY A 187 -11.36 0.76 9.13
CA GLY A 187 -11.71 -0.44 9.87
C GLY A 187 -11.09 -0.45 11.27
N THR A 188 -11.24 -1.56 11.98
CA THR A 188 -10.65 -1.75 13.33
C THR A 188 -9.18 -2.13 13.24
N ARG A 189 -8.46 -2.04 14.36
CA ARG A 189 -7.09 -2.55 14.50
C ARG A 189 -6.97 -4.03 14.14
N GLU A 190 -7.96 -4.85 14.52
CA GLU A 190 -7.96 -6.28 14.21
C GLU A 190 -8.08 -6.52 12.70
N ALA A 191 -8.94 -5.75 12.03
CA ALA A 191 -9.08 -5.80 10.57
C ALA A 191 -7.79 -5.36 9.86
N TYR A 192 -7.09 -4.35 10.39
CA TYR A 192 -5.78 -3.94 9.89
C TYR A 192 -4.74 -5.05 10.03
N ILE A 193 -4.62 -5.66 11.21
CA ILE A 193 -3.67 -6.76 11.44
C ILE A 193 -3.99 -7.96 10.53
N ALA A 194 -5.28 -8.27 10.35
CA ALA A 194 -5.72 -9.33 9.46
C ALA A 194 -5.36 -9.04 7.98
N SER A 195 -5.56 -7.79 7.52
CA SER A 195 -5.24 -7.41 6.14
C SER A 195 -3.73 -7.46 5.87
N GLN A 196 -2.90 -6.97 6.80
CA GLN A 196 -1.44 -7.02 6.68
C GLN A 196 -0.92 -8.47 6.64
N ARG A 197 -1.45 -9.34 7.52
CA ARG A 197 -1.11 -10.77 7.53
C ARG A 197 -1.58 -11.47 6.24
N GLY A 198 -2.68 -11.04 5.65
CA GLY A 198 -3.16 -11.53 4.36
C GLY A 198 -2.18 -11.20 3.22
N SER A 199 -1.78 -9.94 3.10
CA SER A 199 -0.79 -9.49 2.11
C SER A 199 0.56 -10.19 2.28
N ALA A 200 1.01 -10.37 3.52
CA ALA A 200 2.27 -11.06 3.82
C ALA A 200 2.28 -12.55 3.45
N ARG A 201 1.11 -13.21 3.28
CA ARG A 201 1.05 -14.61 2.84
C ARG A 201 1.21 -14.81 1.35
N ILE A 202 0.88 -13.80 0.54
CA ILE A 202 0.91 -13.90 -0.93
C ILE A 202 2.32 -13.64 -1.46
N LEU A 203 3.07 -12.73 -0.84
CA LEU A 203 4.43 -12.34 -1.27
C LEU A 203 5.45 -13.50 -1.28
N PRO A 204 5.52 -14.38 -0.26
CA PRO A 204 6.43 -15.54 -0.27
C PRO A 204 6.12 -16.53 -1.39
N PHE A 205 4.84 -16.69 -1.76
CA PHE A 205 4.45 -17.56 -2.87
C PHE A 205 4.97 -17.03 -4.20
N MET A 206 4.84 -15.72 -4.44
CA MET A 206 5.45 -15.05 -5.60
C MET A 206 6.98 -15.19 -5.58
N GLY A 207 7.61 -14.92 -4.42
CA GLY A 207 9.05 -15.10 -4.24
C GLY A 207 9.53 -16.52 -4.54
N MET A 208 8.77 -17.53 -4.15
CA MET A 208 9.05 -18.94 -4.42
C MET A 208 8.96 -19.28 -5.91
N ILE A 209 7.97 -18.73 -6.63
CA ILE A 209 7.85 -18.92 -8.09
C ILE A 209 9.07 -18.30 -8.79
N PHE A 210 9.37 -17.03 -8.54
CA PHE A 210 10.50 -16.34 -9.18
C PHE A 210 11.85 -16.97 -8.81
N GLY A 211 12.04 -17.31 -7.53
CA GLY A 211 13.23 -17.99 -7.05
C GLY A 211 13.41 -19.39 -7.66
N GLY A 212 12.32 -20.15 -7.77
CA GLY A 212 12.30 -21.48 -8.39
C GLY A 212 12.63 -21.43 -9.88
N VAL A 213 12.04 -20.50 -10.64
CA VAL A 213 12.36 -20.28 -12.05
C VAL A 213 13.83 -19.86 -12.22
N GLY A 214 14.32 -18.93 -11.40
CA GLY A 214 15.72 -18.51 -11.40
C GLY A 214 16.68 -19.68 -11.15
N ALA A 215 16.41 -20.49 -10.13
CA ALA A 215 17.19 -21.68 -9.81
C ALA A 215 17.18 -22.72 -10.95
N LEU A 216 16.03 -22.93 -11.59
CA LEU A 216 15.90 -23.83 -12.74
C LEU A 216 16.72 -23.36 -13.94
N LEU A 217 16.66 -22.07 -14.28
CA LEU A 217 17.44 -21.48 -15.37
C LEU A 217 18.95 -21.63 -15.13
N LEU A 218 19.40 -21.37 -13.89
CA LEU A 218 20.79 -21.59 -13.50
C LEU A 218 21.19 -23.07 -13.62
N GLY A 219 20.34 -23.98 -13.15
CA GLY A 219 20.56 -25.43 -13.26
C GLY A 219 20.69 -25.90 -14.70
N ILE A 220 19.83 -25.41 -15.60
CA ILE A 220 19.92 -25.68 -17.04
C ILE A 220 21.22 -25.10 -17.60
N GLY A 221 21.55 -23.85 -17.30
CA GLY A 221 22.80 -23.21 -17.74
C GLY A 221 24.04 -24.03 -17.37
N VAL A 222 24.15 -24.41 -16.09
CA VAL A 222 25.27 -25.23 -15.57
C VAL A 222 25.31 -26.61 -16.20
N ARG A 223 24.19 -27.33 -16.26
CA ARG A 223 24.12 -28.67 -16.88
C ARG A 223 24.56 -28.65 -18.34
N THR A 224 24.19 -27.61 -19.07
CA THR A 224 24.53 -27.49 -20.49
C THR A 224 26.00 -27.11 -20.69
N LEU A 225 26.61 -26.37 -19.76
CA LEU A 225 28.05 -26.09 -19.73
C LEU A 225 28.87 -27.36 -19.50
N LEU A 226 28.44 -28.21 -18.55
CA LEU A 226 29.15 -29.45 -18.17
C LEU A 226 29.04 -30.59 -19.22
N ARG A 227 28.10 -30.50 -20.16
CA ARG A 227 27.90 -31.50 -21.22
C ARG A 227 28.74 -31.23 -22.48
N ARG A 228 29.63 -30.24 -22.44
CA ARG A 228 30.62 -29.96 -23.48
C ARG A 228 31.97 -30.52 -23.09
#